data_AF-A0A4V1FXG2-F1
#
_entry.id   AF-A0A4V1FXG2-F1
#
_cell.length_a   1.000
_cell.length_b   1.000
_cell.length_c   1.000
_cell.angle_alpha   90.00
_cell.angle_beta   90.00
_cell.angle_gamma   90.00
#
_symmetry.space_group_name_H-M   'P 1'
#
loop_
_entity.id
_entity.type
_entity.pdbx_description
1 polymer ?
#
loop_
_entity_poly.entity_id
_entity_poly.type
_entity_poly.pdbx_seq_one_letter_code
_entity_poly.pdbx_strand_id
1 'polypeptide(L)' 'MPYQFECPRDGCSFELRCDADYEAARLARAHARVAHRTRIAPADLDRWLERIEVA' A
#
# COMPACT_ATOMS: atom_id res chain seq x y z
N MET A 1 -10.78 -5.90 5.34
CA MET A 1 -9.94 -6.76 4.45
C MET A 1 -8.46 -6.47 4.70
N PRO A 2 -7.61 -7.51 4.83
CA PRO A 2 -6.17 -7.34 5.00
C PRO A 2 -5.46 -7.20 3.65
N TYR A 3 -4.46 -6.32 3.61
CA TYR A 3 -3.57 -6.12 2.47
C TYR A 3 -2.14 -6.08 2.97
N GLN A 4 -1.20 -6.63 2.19
CA GLN A 4 0.23 -6.41 2.37
C GLN A 4 0.66 -5.27 1.46
N PHE A 5 1.39 -4.30 2.01
CA PHE A 5 1.99 -3.23 1.22
C PHE A 5 3.51 -3.25 1.36
N GLU A 6 4.20 -3.33 0.23
CA GLU A 6 5.66 -3.28 0.10
C GLU A 6 6.07 -1.96 -0.54
N CYS A 7 6.41 -0.98 0.30
CA CYS A 7 6.83 0.32 -0.18
C CYS A 7 8.14 0.18 -0.98
N PRO A 8 8.29 0.87 -2.14
CA PRO A 8 9.51 0.83 -2.93
C PRO A 8 10.73 1.52 -2.26
N ARG A 9 10.66 1.81 -0.96
CA ARG A 9 11.75 2.43 -0.18
C ARG A 9 12.24 1.45 0.87
N ASP A 10 13.57 1.25 0.85
CA ASP A 10 14.40 0.42 1.74
C ASP A 10 13.64 -0.29 2.88
N GLY A 11 13.21 -1.52 2.59
CA GLY A 11 12.71 -2.46 3.58
C GLY A 11 11.42 -2.03 4.30
N CYS A 12 10.70 -1.03 3.81
CA CYS A 12 9.44 -0.61 4.40
C CYS A 12 8.29 -1.45 3.87
N SER A 13 7.80 -2.38 4.70
CA SER A 13 6.63 -3.21 4.42
C SER A 13 5.71 -3.25 5.63
N PHE A 14 4.40 -3.20 5.41
CA PHE A 14 3.41 -3.28 6.48
C PHE A 14 2.05 -3.78 5.98
N GLU A 15 1.28 -4.33 6.92
CA GLU A 15 -0.12 -4.69 6.67
C GLU A 15 -1.05 -3.48 6.76
N LEU A 16 -1.99 -3.39 5.83
CA LEU A 16 -3.10 -2.46 5.83
C LEU A 16 -4.40 -3.22 6.14
N ARG A 17 -5.19 -2.69 7.07
CA ARG A 17 -6.55 -3.18 7.34
C ARG A 17 -7.54 -2.10 6.95
N CYS A 18 -8.34 -2.36 5.92
CA CYS A 18 -9.36 -1.44 5.41
C CYS A 18 -10.49 -2.20 4.73
N ASP A 19 -11.61 -1.54 4.47
CA ASP A 19 -12.84 -2.23 4.04
C ASP A 19 -13.01 -2.25 2.51
N ALA A 20 -12.16 -1.55 1.76
CA ALA A 20 -12.19 -1.51 0.30
C ALA A 20 -10.82 -1.29 -0.35
N ASP A 21 -10.66 -1.78 -1.59
CA ASP A 21 -9.42 -1.67 -2.37
C ASP A 21 -8.97 -0.20 -2.56
N TYR A 22 -9.92 0.73 -2.77
CA TYR A 22 -9.61 2.15 -2.95
C TYR A 22 -9.01 2.78 -1.67
N GLU A 23 -9.37 2.27 -0.49
CA GLU A 23 -8.84 2.73 0.79
C GLU A 23 -7.42 2.25 0.99
N ALA A 24 -7.16 0.96 0.70
CA ALA A 24 -5.82 0.39 0.72
C ALA A 24 -4.88 1.23 -0.17
N ALA A 25 -5.33 1.52 -1.40
CA ALA A 25 -4.60 2.34 -2.35
C ALA A 25 -4.33 3.76 -1.83
N ARG A 26 -5.32 4.39 -1.22
CA ARG A 26 -5.19 5.75 -0.64
C ARG A 26 -4.20 5.76 0.52
N LEU A 27 -4.26 4.77 1.41
CA LEU A 27 -3.39 4.66 2.58
C LEU A 27 -1.93 4.40 2.20
N ALA A 28 -1.68 3.47 1.28
CA ALA A 28 -0.35 3.20 0.74
C ALA A 28 0.30 4.46 0.13
N ARG A 29 -0.45 5.22 -0.69
CA ARG A 29 0.04 6.47 -1.29
C ARG A 29 0.24 7.58 -0.25
N ALA A 30 -0.64 7.67 0.74
CA ALA A 30 -0.49 8.63 1.83
C ALA A 30 0.77 8.34 2.65
N HIS A 31 1.02 7.08 2.98
CA HIS A 31 2.24 6.64 3.63
C HIS A 31 3.48 7.04 2.84
N ALA A 32 3.57 6.66 1.56
CA ALA A 32 4.74 6.96 0.72
C ALA A 32 5.04 8.48 0.65
N ARG A 33 3.96 9.30 0.63
CA ARG A 33 4.06 10.76 0.64
C ARG A 33 4.52 11.32 1.97
N VAL A 34 4.01 10.82 3.09
CA VAL A 34 4.27 11.38 4.42
C VAL A 34 5.59 10.84 5.00
N ALA A 35 5.78 9.53 4.97
CA ALA A 35 6.92 8.87 5.60
C ALA A 35 8.21 9.00 4.76
N HIS A 36 8.10 8.94 3.43
CA HIS A 36 9.26 8.90 2.55
C HIS A 36 9.39 10.11 1.61
N ARG A 37 8.43 11.05 1.65
CA ARG A 37 8.37 12.20 0.72
C ARG A 37 8.39 11.78 -0.76
N THR A 38 7.87 10.59 -1.05
CA THR A 38 7.80 10.03 -2.41
C THR A 38 6.37 10.04 -2.94
N ARG A 39 6.20 9.74 -4.23
CA ARG A 39 4.89 9.56 -4.84
C ARG A 39 4.87 8.21 -5.55
N ILE A 40 3.80 7.46 -5.32
CA ILE A 40 3.50 6.24 -6.05
C ILE A 40 2.43 6.60 -7.08
N ALA A 41 2.71 6.33 -8.36
CA ALA A 41 1.72 6.50 -9.41
C ALA A 41 0.63 5.43 -9.26
N PRO A 42 -0.65 5.73 -9.55
CA PRO A 42 -1.72 4.74 -9.45
C PRO A 42 -1.43 3.45 -10.23
N ALA A 43 -0.82 3.57 -11.43
CA ALA A 43 -0.48 2.43 -12.26
C ALA A 43 0.62 1.51 -11.67
N ASP A 44 1.44 2.03 -10.76
CA ASP A 44 2.49 1.25 -10.10
C ASP A 44 2.01 0.63 -8.78
N LEU A 45 0.82 1.00 -8.31
CA LEU A 45 0.39 0.69 -6.94
C LEU A 45 0.10 -0.80 -6.75
N ASP A 46 -0.54 -1.43 -7.73
CA ASP A 46 -0.89 -2.86 -7.69
C ASP A 46 0.36 -3.75 -7.62
N ARG A 47 1.52 -3.26 -8.07
CA ARG A 47 2.80 -3.97 -7.95
C ARG A 47 3.29 -4.07 -6.50
N TRP A 48 2.87 -3.14 -5.66
CA TRP A 48 3.36 -2.96 -4.29
C TRP A 48 2.28 -3.23 -3.25
N LEU A 49 1.03 -3.45 -3.66
CA LEU A 49 -0.12 -3.62 -2.79
C LEU A 49 -0.84 -4.92 -3.16
N GLU A 50 -0.73 -5.91 -2.29
CA GLU A 50 -1.33 -7.22 -2.46
C GLU A 50 -2.48 -7.41 -1.48
N ARG A 51 -3.63 -7.89 -1.96
CA ARG A 51 -4.75 -8.26 -1.08
C ARG A 51 -4.48 -9.64 -0.49
N ILE A 52 -4.54 -9.75 0.83
CA ILE A 52 -4.40 -11.04 1.50
C ILE A 52 -5.78 -11.71 1.54
N GLU A 53 -5.97 -12.74 0.74
CA GLU A 53 -7.17 -13.58 0.81
C GLU A 53 -7.07 -14.50 2.03
N VAL A 54 -8.00 -14.33 2.97
CA VAL A 54 -8.10 -15.20 4.15
C VAL A 54 -8.91 -16.42 3.74
N ALA A 55 -8.28 -17.60 3.74
CA ALA A 55 -8.88 -18.89 3.39
C ALA A 55 -9.95 -19.36 4.38
#